data_AF-A0A0C9VTV6-F1
#
_entry.id   AF-A0A0C9VTV6-F1
#
_cell.length_a   1.000
_cell.length_b   1.000
_cell.length_c   1.000
_cell.angle_alpha   90.00
_cell.angle_beta   90.00
_cell.angle_gamma   90.00
#
_symmetry.space_group_name_H-M   'P 1'
#
loop_
_entity.id
_entity.type
_entity.pdbx_description
1 polymer ?
#
loop_
_entity_poly.entity_id
_entity_poly.type
_entity_poly.pdbx_seq_one_letter_code
_entity_poly.pdbx_strand_id
1 'polypeptide(L)'
;GPTPFANRPRRTFTTINSVLYAPISRGRTHINSSDPLAFPQVDPNYWGHPMDIAAHVGGAKLARKMLRTPPLLSIFDGEFEPGDQFQTDEEIEGWLRGVVASDNHEVGTASMLPEELGGVVDTSLKVYGTNNVRVADASIIPFTVSSHLSSTIYAIGEKVILASFSLIPKKLLTMTRRQISSRAAGEAIQRILIKFLSDLYPLLITAINQSITENIPILFNYRNDTFR
;
A
#
# COMPACT_ATOMS: atom_id res chain seq x y z
N GLY A 1 -19.62 1.95 -12.92
CA GLY A 1 -19.53 3.20 -13.68
C GLY A 1 -20.45 4.24 -13.08
N PRO A 2 -20.88 5.23 -13.88
CA PRO A 2 -21.46 6.46 -13.37
C PRO A 2 -22.94 6.31 -12.98
N THR A 3 -23.61 5.22 -13.37
CA THR A 3 -25.03 5.03 -13.06
C THR A 3 -25.25 4.80 -11.56
N PRO A 4 -26.00 5.68 -10.87
CA PRO A 4 -26.32 5.54 -9.45
C PRO A 4 -27.09 4.24 -9.18
N PHE A 5 -26.88 3.65 -7.99
CA PHE A 5 -27.51 2.38 -7.62
C PHE A 5 -29.04 2.38 -7.78
N ALA A 6 -29.71 3.47 -7.39
CA ALA A 6 -31.16 3.61 -7.51
C ALA A 6 -31.68 3.56 -8.95
N ASN A 7 -30.83 3.86 -9.94
CA ASN A 7 -31.19 3.89 -11.36
C ASN A 7 -30.79 2.61 -12.10
N ARG A 8 -30.20 1.63 -11.40
CA ARG A 8 -29.80 0.36 -12.03
C ARG A 8 -31.00 -0.57 -12.18
N PRO A 9 -31.12 -1.28 -13.32
CA PRO A 9 -32.13 -2.33 -13.48
C PRO A 9 -32.05 -3.37 -12.36
N ARG A 10 -33.20 -3.88 -11.91
CA ARG A 10 -33.27 -4.94 -10.88
C ARG A 10 -32.91 -6.31 -11.49
N ARG A 11 -31.61 -6.55 -11.67
CA ARG A 11 -31.04 -7.83 -12.13
C ARG A 11 -29.68 -8.10 -11.51
N THR A 12 -29.16 -9.30 -11.69
CA THR A 12 -27.80 -9.66 -11.28
C THR A 12 -26.79 -9.13 -12.28
N PHE A 13 -25.67 -8.63 -11.79
CA PHE A 13 -24.56 -8.15 -12.62
C PHE A 13 -23.28 -8.88 -12.24
N THR A 14 -22.43 -9.12 -13.25
CA THR A 14 -21.03 -9.48 -13.07
C THR A 14 -20.18 -8.29 -13.50
N THR A 15 -19.18 -7.94 -12.69
CA THR A 15 -18.29 -6.82 -12.98
C THR A 15 -16.89 -7.35 -13.26
N ILE A 16 -16.28 -6.85 -14.32
CA ILE A 16 -14.84 -6.99 -14.55
C ILE A 16 -14.19 -5.66 -14.16
N ASN A 17 -13.33 -5.70 -13.14
CA ASN A 17 -12.53 -4.55 -12.76
C ASN A 17 -11.22 -4.58 -13.55
N SER A 18 -10.93 -3.49 -14.25
CA SER A 18 -9.61 -3.25 -14.83
C SER A 18 -8.83 -2.35 -13.89
N VAL A 19 -7.67 -2.82 -13.42
CA VAL A 19 -6.81 -2.09 -12.49
C VAL A 19 -5.42 -2.01 -13.11
N LEU A 20 -4.84 -0.80 -13.12
CA LEU A 20 -3.47 -0.59 -13.58
C LEU A 20 -2.51 -0.62 -12.39
N TYR A 21 -1.76 -1.72 -12.28
CA TYR A 21 -0.80 -1.94 -11.20
C TYR A 21 0.55 -1.24 -11.39
N ALA A 22 0.86 -0.72 -12.58
CA ALA A 22 2.11 -0.03 -12.85
C ALA A 22 1.84 1.30 -13.57
N PRO A 23 1.11 2.24 -12.95
CA PRO A 23 0.87 3.54 -13.54
C PRO A 23 2.18 4.31 -13.69
N ILE A 24 2.31 5.04 -14.80
CA ILE A 24 3.40 5.97 -15.03
C ILE A 24 3.08 7.32 -14.40
N SER A 25 1.79 7.69 -14.32
CA SER A 25 1.34 8.90 -13.65
C SER A 25 1.85 8.94 -12.21
N ARG A 26 2.18 10.15 -11.74
CA ARG A 26 2.58 10.43 -10.37
C ARG A 26 1.73 11.56 -9.82
N GLY A 27 1.11 11.27 -8.69
CA GLY A 27 0.36 12.23 -7.91
C GLY A 27 1.21 12.89 -6.84
N ARG A 28 0.54 13.62 -5.95
CA ARG A 28 1.12 14.30 -4.79
C ARG A 28 0.12 14.32 -3.64
N THR A 29 0.66 14.39 -2.44
CA THR A 29 -0.08 14.74 -1.24
C THR A 29 0.68 15.85 -0.53
N HIS A 30 -0.04 16.86 -0.02
CA HIS A 30 0.59 17.96 0.69
C HIS A 30 -0.33 18.54 1.77
N ILE A 31 0.28 19.14 2.79
CA ILE A 31 -0.46 19.88 3.80
C ILE A 31 -1.17 21.08 3.15
N ASN A 32 -2.36 21.41 3.65
CA ASN A 32 -3.15 22.56 3.19
C ASN A 32 -3.30 23.65 4.26
N SER A 33 -2.79 23.40 5.47
CA SER A 33 -2.82 24.30 6.61
C SER A 33 -1.71 23.92 7.59
N SER A 34 -1.52 24.74 8.63
CA SER A 34 -0.65 24.44 9.76
C SER A 34 -1.30 23.58 10.85
N ASP A 35 -2.61 23.30 10.75
CA ASP A 35 -3.30 22.39 11.68
C ASP A 35 -2.99 20.94 11.29
N PRO A 36 -2.30 20.16 12.14
CA PRO A 36 -1.94 18.77 11.82
C PRO A 36 -3.15 17.83 11.75
N LEU A 37 -4.34 18.26 12.20
CA LEU A 37 -5.58 17.49 12.13
C LEU A 37 -6.41 17.80 10.87
N ALA A 38 -6.05 18.84 10.12
CA ALA A 38 -6.70 19.16 8.87
C ALA A 38 -6.38 18.09 7.81
N PHE A 39 -7.38 17.74 6.99
CA PHE A 39 -7.17 16.81 5.89
C PHE A 39 -6.13 17.38 4.90
N PRO A 40 -5.18 16.55 4.42
CA PRO A 40 -4.24 17.00 3.40
C PRO A 40 -4.93 17.20 2.05
N GLN A 41 -4.30 17.97 1.16
CA GLN A 41 -4.64 17.95 -0.26
C GLN A 41 -4.04 16.70 -0.89
N VAL A 42 -4.88 15.87 -1.50
CA VAL A 42 -4.48 14.66 -2.21
C VAL A 42 -4.87 14.81 -3.68
N ASP A 43 -3.89 14.68 -4.56
CA ASP A 43 -4.05 14.74 -6.00
C ASP A 43 -3.31 13.55 -6.62
N PRO A 44 -4.02 12.43 -6.88
CA PRO A 44 -3.41 11.24 -7.49
C PRO A 44 -2.91 11.46 -8.93
N ASN A 45 -3.31 12.56 -9.58
CA ASN A 45 -3.01 12.86 -10.98
C ASN A 45 -3.37 11.70 -11.92
N TYR A 46 -4.60 11.15 -11.77
CA TYR A 46 -5.09 10.10 -12.66
C TYR A 46 -5.04 10.55 -14.11
N TRP A 47 -4.57 9.65 -14.98
CA TRP A 47 -4.39 9.91 -16.42
C TRP A 47 -3.37 11.00 -16.76
N GLY A 48 -2.53 11.42 -15.82
CA GLY A 48 -1.48 12.41 -16.06
C GLY A 48 -0.46 11.97 -17.12
N HIS A 49 -0.23 10.67 -17.26
CA HIS A 49 0.56 10.10 -18.34
C HIS A 49 -0.35 9.38 -19.36
N PRO A 50 -0.22 9.67 -20.68
CA PRO A 50 -1.13 9.14 -21.71
C PRO A 50 -1.10 7.61 -21.85
N MET A 51 0.00 6.96 -21.47
CA MET A 51 0.07 5.49 -21.48
C MET A 51 -0.90 4.84 -20.48
N ASP A 52 -1.22 5.50 -19.37
CA ASP A 52 -2.06 4.90 -18.32
C ASP A 52 -3.51 4.74 -18.78
N ILE A 53 -4.02 5.76 -19.48
CA ILE A 53 -5.37 5.73 -20.07
C ILE A 53 -5.40 4.80 -21.29
N ALA A 54 -4.38 4.82 -22.14
CA ALA A 54 -4.28 3.91 -23.29
C ALA A 54 -4.25 2.43 -22.86
N ALA A 55 -3.52 2.11 -21.79
CA ALA A 55 -3.50 0.77 -21.21
C ALA A 55 -4.89 0.35 -20.68
N HIS A 56 -5.62 1.26 -20.04
CA HIS A 56 -6.99 0.98 -19.58
C HIS A 56 -7.99 0.79 -20.72
N VAL A 57 -7.87 1.55 -21.81
CA VAL A 57 -8.68 1.34 -23.02
C VAL A 57 -8.43 -0.06 -23.58
N GLY A 58 -7.17 -0.48 -23.67
CA GLY A 58 -6.79 -1.85 -24.02
C GLY A 58 -7.37 -2.89 -23.06
N GLY A 59 -7.36 -2.61 -21.76
CA GLY A 59 -7.97 -3.45 -20.71
C GLY A 59 -9.48 -3.61 -20.89
N ALA A 60 -10.20 -2.54 -21.20
CA ALA A 60 -11.65 -2.57 -21.46
C ALA A 60 -11.98 -3.42 -22.71
N LYS A 61 -11.21 -3.24 -23.80
CA LYS A 61 -11.35 -4.06 -25.01
C LYS A 61 -11.05 -5.54 -24.73
N LEU A 62 -10.03 -5.83 -23.92
CA LEU A 62 -9.70 -7.18 -23.49
C LEU A 62 -10.83 -7.81 -22.67
N ALA A 63 -11.39 -7.08 -21.69
CA ALA A 63 -12.51 -7.54 -20.88
C ALA A 63 -13.73 -7.92 -21.73
N ARG A 64 -14.09 -7.08 -22.71
CA ARG A 64 -15.16 -7.38 -23.68
C ARG A 64 -14.88 -8.64 -24.49
N LYS A 65 -13.65 -8.79 -25.00
CA LYS A 65 -13.24 -9.99 -25.72
C LYS A 65 -13.38 -11.23 -24.84
N MET A 66 -12.94 -11.16 -23.58
CA MET A 66 -13.04 -12.28 -22.63
C MET A 66 -14.50 -12.69 -22.39
N LEU A 67 -15.39 -11.74 -22.11
CA LEU A 67 -16.81 -12.01 -21.89
C LEU A 67 -17.52 -12.59 -23.12
N ARG A 68 -17.10 -12.21 -24.33
CA ARG A 68 -17.67 -12.69 -25.59
C ARG A 68 -17.02 -13.99 -26.09
N THR A 69 -16.14 -14.60 -25.30
CA THR A 69 -15.47 -15.87 -25.64
C THR A 69 -16.06 -17.01 -24.81
N PRO A 70 -16.28 -18.22 -25.38
CA PRO A 70 -16.68 -19.39 -24.60
C PRO A 70 -15.63 -19.74 -23.51
N PRO A 71 -16.05 -20.19 -22.31
CA PRO A 71 -17.43 -20.49 -21.91
C PRO A 71 -18.20 -19.27 -21.39
N LEU A 72 -17.55 -18.11 -21.16
CA LEU A 72 -18.22 -16.93 -20.59
C LEU A 72 -19.35 -16.41 -21.48
N LEU A 73 -19.23 -16.58 -22.80
CA LEU A 73 -20.28 -16.20 -23.74
C LEU A 73 -21.65 -16.84 -23.42
N SER A 74 -21.69 -18.05 -22.84
CA SER A 74 -22.97 -18.72 -22.53
C SER A 74 -23.75 -18.06 -21.39
N ILE A 75 -23.08 -17.23 -20.58
CA ILE A 75 -23.67 -16.49 -19.46
C ILE A 75 -23.63 -14.97 -19.67
N PHE A 76 -23.16 -14.51 -20.83
CA PHE A 76 -23.08 -13.09 -21.15
C PHE A 76 -24.42 -12.57 -21.71
N ASP A 77 -25.13 -11.79 -20.90
CA ASP A 77 -26.44 -11.20 -21.21
C ASP A 77 -26.33 -9.70 -21.56
N GLY A 78 -25.28 -9.34 -22.30
CA GLY A 78 -25.01 -7.97 -22.72
C GLY A 78 -24.24 -7.12 -21.70
N GLU A 79 -23.78 -5.96 -22.17
CA GLU A 79 -22.98 -5.02 -21.38
C GLU A 79 -23.87 -3.91 -20.80
N PHE A 80 -23.80 -3.69 -19.48
CA PHE A 80 -24.54 -2.60 -18.84
C PHE A 80 -23.79 -1.26 -18.91
N GLU A 81 -22.50 -1.28 -18.55
CA GLU A 81 -21.62 -0.10 -18.60
C GLU A 81 -20.21 -0.54 -19.05
N PRO A 82 -19.52 0.24 -19.90
CA PRO A 82 -19.97 1.44 -20.61
C PRO A 82 -21.19 1.24 -21.53
N GLY A 83 -21.37 0.04 -22.07
CA GLY A 83 -22.43 -0.30 -23.01
C GLY A 83 -21.94 -0.34 -24.46
N ASP A 84 -22.72 -0.95 -25.34
CA ASP A 84 -22.35 -1.24 -26.72
C ASP A 84 -22.24 0.01 -27.62
N GLN A 85 -22.67 1.17 -27.16
CA GLN A 85 -22.53 2.43 -27.89
C GLN A 85 -21.09 2.99 -27.89
N PHE A 86 -20.22 2.54 -26.99
CA PHE A 86 -18.82 2.98 -26.93
C PHE A 86 -17.91 1.91 -27.55
N GLN A 87 -17.44 2.09 -28.78
CA GLN A 87 -16.66 1.10 -29.53
C GLN A 87 -15.24 1.57 -29.89
N THR A 88 -15.05 2.85 -30.18
CA THR A 88 -13.72 3.39 -30.53
C THR A 88 -12.85 3.59 -29.29
N ASP A 89 -11.53 3.75 -29.48
CA ASP A 89 -10.62 4.05 -28.37
C ASP A 89 -11.00 5.37 -27.68
N GLU A 90 -11.38 6.38 -28.46
CA GLU A 90 -11.76 7.71 -27.98
C GLU A 90 -13.07 7.68 -27.18
N GLU A 91 -14.06 6.89 -27.64
CA GLU A 91 -15.33 6.70 -26.95
C GLU A 91 -15.13 6.01 -25.59
N ILE A 92 -14.31 4.96 -25.56
CA ILE A 92 -13.99 4.21 -24.34
C ILE A 92 -13.18 5.11 -23.39
N GLU A 93 -12.19 5.84 -23.89
CA GLU A 93 -11.40 6.79 -23.10
C GLU A 93 -12.30 7.87 -22.49
N GLY A 94 -13.20 8.47 -23.28
CA GLY A 94 -14.14 9.48 -22.80
C GLY A 94 -14.99 8.98 -21.64
N TRP A 95 -15.45 7.73 -21.71
CA TRP A 95 -16.15 7.09 -20.60
C TRP A 95 -15.23 6.84 -19.39
N LEU A 96 -14.03 6.29 -19.59
CA LEU A 96 -13.06 6.00 -18.52
C LEU A 96 -12.69 7.24 -17.70
N ARG A 97 -12.52 8.38 -18.36
CA ARG A 97 -12.23 9.67 -17.70
C ARG A 97 -13.34 10.11 -16.73
N GLY A 98 -14.58 9.70 -16.97
CA GLY A 98 -15.72 10.01 -16.10
C GLY A 98 -15.95 9.03 -14.95
N VAL A 99 -15.22 7.91 -14.88
CA VAL A 99 -15.50 6.81 -13.94
C VAL A 99 -14.29 6.33 -13.14
N VAL A 100 -13.15 6.99 -13.30
CA VAL A 100 -11.93 6.62 -12.59
C VAL A 100 -12.12 6.69 -11.07
N ALA A 101 -11.58 5.68 -10.38
CA ALA A 101 -11.57 5.60 -8.93
C ALA A 101 -10.29 4.91 -8.47
N SER A 102 -9.93 5.11 -7.20
CA SER A 102 -8.82 4.39 -6.59
C SER A 102 -9.18 2.91 -6.37
N ASP A 103 -8.19 2.04 -6.53
CA ASP A 103 -8.23 0.66 -6.03
C ASP A 103 -7.69 0.57 -4.58
N ASN A 104 -7.50 1.72 -3.92
CA ASN A 104 -7.01 1.85 -2.53
C ASN A 104 -5.59 1.30 -2.33
N HIS A 105 -4.69 1.62 -3.26
CA HIS A 105 -3.29 1.19 -3.25
C HIS A 105 -2.31 2.38 -3.41
N GLU A 106 -2.56 3.47 -2.69
CA GLU A 106 -1.71 4.66 -2.70
C GLU A 106 -0.34 4.38 -2.05
N VAL A 107 0.75 4.70 -2.76
CA VAL A 107 2.13 4.45 -2.35
C VAL A 107 3.06 5.59 -2.77
N GLY A 108 4.30 5.57 -2.27
CA GLY A 108 5.41 6.35 -2.85
C GLY A 108 5.55 7.79 -2.36
N THR A 109 4.69 8.26 -1.45
CA THR A 109 4.72 9.64 -0.93
C THR A 109 5.93 9.95 -0.04
N ALA A 110 6.61 8.92 0.49
CA ALA A 110 7.88 9.03 1.23
C ALA A 110 8.88 7.97 0.73
N SER A 111 9.06 7.90 -0.58
CA SER A 111 9.75 6.83 -1.30
C SER A 111 11.12 6.43 -0.72
N MET A 112 11.35 5.13 -0.58
CA MET A 112 12.64 4.52 -0.27
C MET A 112 13.49 4.40 -1.54
N LEU A 113 14.19 5.48 -1.88
CA LEU A 113 15.10 5.62 -3.02
C LEU A 113 16.39 6.31 -2.56
N PRO A 114 17.48 6.27 -3.35
CA PRO A 114 18.61 7.17 -3.13
C PRO A 114 18.15 8.64 -3.03
N GLU A 115 18.77 9.41 -2.12
CA GLU A 115 18.41 10.81 -1.85
C GLU A 115 18.55 11.66 -3.12
N GLU A 116 19.60 11.41 -3.92
CA GLU A 116 19.85 12.09 -5.20
C GLU A 116 18.78 11.81 -6.28
N LEU A 117 17.96 10.78 -6.10
CA LEU A 117 16.82 10.44 -6.97
C LEU A 117 15.48 10.91 -6.40
N GLY A 118 15.49 11.71 -5.32
CA GLY A 118 14.28 12.19 -4.65
C GLY A 118 13.73 11.25 -3.58
N GLY A 119 14.55 10.33 -3.07
CA GLY A 119 14.18 9.50 -1.93
C GLY A 119 13.97 10.29 -0.64
N VAL A 120 13.04 9.84 0.19
CA VAL A 120 12.73 10.44 1.50
C VAL A 120 13.33 9.61 2.63
N VAL A 121 13.41 8.28 2.46
CA VAL A 121 14.01 7.37 3.44
C VAL A 121 15.09 6.49 2.83
N ASP A 122 16.10 6.15 3.64
CA ASP A 122 17.13 5.18 3.25
C ASP A 122 16.66 3.71 3.39
N THR A 123 17.52 2.75 3.05
CA THR A 123 17.20 1.31 3.13
C THR A 123 17.03 0.76 4.55
N SER A 124 17.38 1.56 5.57
CA SER A 124 17.10 1.34 7.00
C SER A 124 15.83 2.06 7.48
N LEU A 125 15.03 2.57 6.52
CA LEU A 125 13.78 3.29 6.70
C LEU A 125 13.92 4.65 7.39
N LYS A 126 15.15 5.15 7.54
CA LYS A 126 15.42 6.42 8.22
C LYS A 126 15.22 7.58 7.28
N VAL A 127 14.49 8.60 7.73
CA VAL A 127 14.27 9.83 6.98
C VAL A 127 15.61 10.57 6.81
N TYR A 128 15.95 10.91 5.57
CA TYR A 128 17.15 11.68 5.26
C TYR A 128 17.17 13.02 6.03
N GLY A 129 18.35 13.46 6.46
CA GLY A 129 18.52 14.67 7.28
C GLY A 129 18.07 14.54 8.75
N THR A 130 17.55 13.39 9.19
CA THR A 130 17.14 13.16 10.59
C THR A 130 18.03 12.13 11.30
N ASN A 131 18.00 12.15 12.64
CA ASN A 131 18.80 11.23 13.46
C ASN A 131 18.04 9.95 13.82
N ASN A 132 16.73 10.04 14.10
CA ASN A 132 15.97 8.96 14.71
C ASN A 132 14.52 8.84 14.21
N VAL A 133 14.17 9.47 13.08
CA VAL A 133 12.82 9.38 12.48
C VAL A 133 12.82 8.32 11.39
N ARG A 134 11.78 7.48 11.37
CA ARG A 134 11.57 6.43 10.36
C ARG A 134 10.15 6.45 9.86
N VAL A 135 9.95 5.99 8.62
CA VAL A 135 8.64 5.77 8.02
C VAL A 135 8.51 4.28 7.68
N ALA A 136 7.42 3.65 8.10
CA ALA A 136 7.22 2.21 7.97
C ALA A 136 5.77 1.89 7.58
N ASP A 137 5.36 2.39 6.43
CA ASP A 137 4.03 2.16 5.84
C ASP A 137 4.12 2.08 4.31
N ALA A 138 3.00 2.14 3.60
CA ALA A 138 2.94 2.08 2.14
C ALA A 138 3.66 3.25 1.42
N SER A 139 3.86 4.38 2.09
CA SER A 139 4.47 5.58 1.50
C SER A 139 5.91 5.37 1.04
N ILE A 140 6.63 4.40 1.64
CA ILE A 140 8.02 4.12 1.29
C ILE A 140 8.17 3.29 0.02
N ILE A 141 7.08 2.70 -0.50
CA ILE A 141 7.11 1.84 -1.67
C ILE A 141 7.24 2.74 -2.92
N PRO A 142 8.40 2.75 -3.61
CA PRO A 142 8.67 3.75 -4.66
C PRO A 142 7.89 3.50 -5.95
N PHE A 143 7.55 2.24 -6.21
CA PHE A 143 6.76 1.81 -7.36
C PHE A 143 5.75 0.78 -6.88
N THR A 144 4.52 0.90 -7.34
CA THR A 144 3.44 -0.05 -7.08
C THR A 144 3.88 -1.48 -7.43
N VAL A 145 3.45 -2.43 -6.61
CA VAL A 145 3.64 -3.86 -6.85
C VAL A 145 2.40 -4.42 -7.52
N SER A 146 2.56 -5.42 -8.41
CA SER A 146 1.44 -6.10 -9.07
C SER A 146 0.72 -7.08 -8.14
N SER A 147 0.22 -6.58 -7.01
CA SER A 147 -0.45 -7.32 -5.95
C SER A 147 -1.19 -6.35 -5.03
N HIS A 148 -2.19 -6.87 -4.29
CA HIS A 148 -2.68 -6.18 -3.10
C HIS A 148 -1.54 -5.90 -2.11
N LEU A 149 -1.58 -4.73 -1.46
CA LEU A 149 -0.47 -4.23 -0.65
C LEU A 149 -0.38 -4.84 0.75
N SER A 150 -1.40 -5.53 1.25
CA SER A 150 -1.49 -5.95 2.66
C SER A 150 -0.27 -6.75 3.12
N SER A 151 0.15 -7.75 2.34
CA SER A 151 1.33 -8.57 2.67
C SER A 151 2.64 -7.77 2.60
N THR A 152 2.76 -6.86 1.62
CA THR A 152 3.92 -5.98 1.47
C THR A 152 4.04 -5.02 2.65
N ILE A 153 2.93 -4.44 3.11
CA ILE A 153 2.90 -3.52 4.25
C ILE A 153 3.28 -4.27 5.54
N TYR A 154 2.81 -5.51 5.74
CA TYR A 154 3.26 -6.32 6.89
C TYR A 154 4.76 -6.58 6.84
N ALA A 155 5.32 -6.93 5.67
CA ALA A 155 6.76 -7.12 5.52
C ALA A 155 7.57 -5.84 5.80
N ILE A 156 7.04 -4.66 5.44
CA ILE A 156 7.64 -3.36 5.80
C ILE A 156 7.60 -3.14 7.32
N GLY A 157 6.47 -3.46 7.96
CA GLY A 157 6.33 -3.43 9.41
C GLY A 157 7.36 -4.34 10.11
N GLU A 158 7.58 -5.57 9.61
CA GLU A 158 8.61 -6.45 10.15
C GLU A 158 10.04 -5.93 9.89
N LYS A 159 10.27 -5.29 8.73
CA LYS A 159 11.58 -4.71 8.38
C LYS A 159 12.01 -3.61 9.35
N VAL A 160 11.09 -2.80 9.87
CA VAL A 160 11.45 -1.71 10.80
C VAL A 160 12.05 -2.24 12.10
N ILE A 161 11.61 -3.43 12.54
CA ILE A 161 12.14 -4.10 13.72
C ILE A 161 13.62 -4.45 13.50
N LEU A 162 13.92 -5.10 12.36
CA LEU A 162 15.29 -5.44 11.98
C LEU A 162 16.17 -4.20 11.78
N ALA A 163 15.64 -3.14 11.17
CA ALA A 163 16.36 -1.89 11.00
C ALA A 163 16.67 -1.22 12.35
N SER A 164 15.77 -1.34 13.32
CA SER A 164 15.95 -0.80 14.68
C SER A 164 16.97 -1.61 15.49
N PHE A 165 17.07 -2.93 15.26
CA PHE A 165 18.09 -3.76 15.91
C PHE A 165 19.52 -3.36 15.56
N SER A 166 19.75 -2.75 14.38
CA SER A 166 21.07 -2.21 14.01
C SER A 166 21.54 -1.06 14.91
N LEU A 167 20.62 -0.43 15.66
CA LEU A 167 20.93 0.58 16.68
C LEU A 167 21.38 -0.03 18.01
N ILE A 168 21.19 -1.34 18.22
CA ILE A 168 21.73 -2.01 19.41
C ILE A 168 23.25 -2.00 19.31
N PRO A 169 23.98 -1.42 20.29
CA PRO A 169 25.43 -1.35 20.25
C PRO A 169 26.02 -2.74 20.01
N LYS A 170 26.91 -2.89 19.01
CA LYS A 170 27.60 -4.17 18.74
C LYS A 170 28.23 -4.77 19.99
N LYS A 171 28.64 -3.96 20.98
CA LYS A 171 29.14 -4.43 22.29
C LYS A 171 28.14 -5.35 23.02
N LEU A 172 26.84 -5.06 23.00
CA LEU A 172 25.81 -5.93 23.58
C LEU A 172 25.69 -7.27 22.81
N LEU A 173 25.83 -7.23 21.48
CA LEU A 173 25.85 -8.44 20.63
C LEU A 173 27.14 -9.25 20.74
N THR A 174 28.25 -8.64 21.21
CA THR A 174 29.56 -9.31 21.35
C THR A 174 29.72 -9.98 22.72
N MET A 175 29.03 -9.48 23.76
CA MET A 175 29.00 -10.10 25.09
C MET A 175 28.49 -11.55 25.05
N THR A 176 27.50 -11.83 24.21
CA THR A 176 26.97 -13.18 24.00
C THR A 176 28.01 -14.12 23.39
N ARG A 177 28.80 -13.69 22.39
CA ARG A 177 29.77 -14.57 21.71
C ARG A 177 30.92 -15.07 22.60
N ARG A 178 31.38 -14.28 23.58
CA ARG A 178 32.53 -14.65 24.44
C ARG A 178 32.14 -15.57 25.60
N GLN A 179 30.86 -15.61 26.00
CA GLN A 179 30.36 -16.51 27.06
C GLN A 179 29.83 -17.85 26.53
N ILE A 180 29.72 -18.05 25.21
CA ILE A 180 29.17 -19.27 24.57
C ILE A 180 30.20 -20.42 24.46
N SER A 181 31.48 -20.23 24.83
CA SER A 181 32.53 -21.23 24.59
C SER A 181 32.57 -22.42 25.57
N SER A 182 31.63 -22.54 26.51
CA SER A 182 31.51 -23.74 27.36
C SER A 182 30.14 -24.41 27.17
N ARG A 183 30.14 -25.73 26.97
CA ARG A 183 28.93 -26.53 26.71
C ARG A 183 27.85 -26.38 27.80
N ALA A 184 28.22 -26.05 29.03
CA ALA A 184 27.28 -25.79 30.13
C ALA A 184 26.65 -24.38 30.10
N ALA A 185 27.36 -23.37 29.57
CA ALA A 185 26.84 -22.02 29.40
C ALA A 185 25.91 -21.92 28.18
N GLY A 186 26.10 -22.78 27.17
CA GLY A 186 25.28 -22.83 25.96
C GLY A 186 23.78 -23.03 26.24
N GLU A 187 23.41 -24.02 27.05
CA GLU A 187 21.99 -24.29 27.38
C GLU A 187 21.40 -23.24 28.32
N ALA A 188 22.16 -22.75 29.30
CA ALA A 188 21.71 -21.70 30.20
C ALA A 188 21.49 -20.37 29.45
N ILE A 189 22.38 -20.03 28.52
CA ILE A 189 22.26 -18.82 27.68
C ILE A 189 21.20 -19.01 26.61
N GLN A 190 21.00 -20.19 26.02
CA GLN A 190 19.86 -20.44 25.12
C GLN A 190 18.55 -20.27 25.88
N ARG A 191 18.46 -20.76 27.12
CA ARG A 191 17.30 -20.54 27.99
C ARG A 191 17.15 -19.06 28.36
N ILE A 192 18.23 -18.33 28.62
CA ILE A 192 18.18 -16.88 28.89
C ILE A 192 17.85 -16.09 27.63
N LEU A 193 18.28 -16.48 26.44
CA LEU A 193 18.01 -15.79 25.18
C LEU A 193 16.59 -16.09 24.70
N ILE A 194 16.14 -17.34 24.82
CA ILE A 194 14.75 -17.73 24.60
C ILE A 194 13.86 -17.05 25.64
N LYS A 195 14.30 -16.95 26.89
CA LYS A 195 13.57 -16.24 27.95
C LYS A 195 13.59 -14.72 27.76
N PHE A 196 14.70 -14.14 27.34
CA PHE A 196 14.82 -12.72 27.02
C PHE A 196 13.99 -12.38 25.79
N LEU A 197 13.99 -13.22 24.75
CA LEU A 197 13.11 -13.08 23.61
C LEU A 197 11.65 -13.37 24.01
N SER A 198 11.34 -14.36 24.84
CA SER A 198 9.97 -14.66 25.27
C SER A 198 9.42 -13.69 26.31
N ASP A 199 10.28 -12.96 27.02
CA ASP A 199 9.90 -11.95 28.01
C ASP A 199 9.86 -10.57 27.33
N LEU A 200 10.81 -10.26 26.43
CA LEU A 200 10.74 -9.04 25.62
C LEU A 200 9.67 -9.10 24.55
N TYR A 201 9.35 -10.24 23.94
CA TYR A 201 8.37 -10.26 22.84
C TYR A 201 6.97 -9.85 23.31
N PRO A 202 6.46 -10.32 24.47
CA PRO A 202 5.21 -9.81 25.07
C PRO A 202 5.36 -8.38 25.58
N LEU A 203 6.50 -7.97 26.16
CA LEU A 203 6.73 -6.59 26.59
C LEU A 203 6.84 -5.62 25.41
N LEU A 204 7.35 -6.07 24.27
CA LEU A 204 7.47 -5.33 23.02
C LEU A 204 6.12 -5.28 22.32
N ILE A 205 5.35 -6.38 22.29
CA ILE A 205 3.94 -6.36 21.85
C ILE A 205 3.11 -5.46 22.77
N THR A 206 3.34 -5.49 24.09
CA THR A 206 2.63 -4.64 25.05
C THR A 206 3.05 -3.19 24.90
N ALA A 207 4.33 -2.89 24.69
CA ALA A 207 4.82 -1.53 24.45
C ALA A 207 4.44 -1.00 23.06
N ILE A 208 4.34 -1.86 22.04
CA ILE A 208 3.76 -1.53 20.74
C ILE A 208 2.27 -1.25 20.91
N ASN A 209 1.53 -2.10 21.62
CA ASN A 209 0.11 -1.89 21.91
C ASN A 209 -0.13 -0.66 22.79
N GLN A 210 0.73 -0.39 23.78
CA GLN A 210 0.66 0.81 24.63
C GLN A 210 1.05 2.08 23.87
N SER A 211 2.05 2.02 23.00
CA SER A 211 2.42 3.12 22.10
C SER A 211 1.30 3.43 21.11
N ILE A 212 0.65 2.38 20.59
CA ILE A 212 -0.57 2.47 19.76
C ILE A 212 -1.75 3.08 20.54
N THR A 213 -1.88 2.85 21.84
CA THR A 213 -3.01 3.37 22.65
C THR A 213 -2.74 4.70 23.37
N GLU A 214 -1.49 5.06 23.70
CA GLU A 214 -1.18 6.17 24.61
C GLU A 214 -0.43 7.34 23.96
N ASN A 215 0.22 7.21 22.79
CA ASN A 215 1.05 8.30 22.24
C ASN A 215 1.09 8.43 20.71
N ILE A 216 0.10 7.89 19.99
CA ILE A 216 -0.12 8.26 18.59
C ILE A 216 -1.59 8.65 18.47
N PRO A 217 -1.93 9.87 18.00
CA PRO A 217 -3.20 10.03 17.32
C PRO A 217 -3.07 9.21 16.04
N ILE A 218 -3.28 7.89 16.13
CA ILE A 218 -3.46 7.09 14.94
C ILE A 218 -4.81 7.54 14.42
N LEU A 219 -4.79 8.50 13.50
CA LEU A 219 -5.91 8.80 12.63
C LEU A 219 -6.10 7.59 11.70
N PHE A 220 -6.52 6.44 12.26
CA PHE A 220 -7.37 5.51 11.53
C PHE A 220 -8.77 6.13 11.52
N ASN A 221 -8.94 7.19 10.73
CA ASN A 221 -10.27 7.64 10.37
C ASN A 221 -10.70 6.88 9.10
N TYR A 222 -10.84 5.56 9.23
CA TYR A 222 -11.61 4.78 8.26
C TYR A 222 -13.08 4.85 8.70
N ARG A 223 -13.68 6.04 8.57
CA ARG A 223 -15.13 6.15 8.52
C ARG A 223 -15.56 5.86 7.09
N ASN A 224 -16.25 4.74 6.93
CA ASN A 224 -16.95 4.32 5.71
C ASN A 224 -18.21 5.15 5.42
N ASP A 225 -18.21 6.42 5.79
CA ASP A 225 -19.39 7.28 5.66
C ASP A 225 -19.18 8.27 4.51
N THR A 226 -19.84 7.95 3.40
CA THR A 226 -20.36 8.89 2.40
C THR A 226 -19.34 9.65 1.53
N PHE A 227 -19.01 9.07 0.37
CA PHE A 227 -19.03 9.85 -0.86
C PHE A 227 -20.50 9.99 -1.30
N ARG A 228 -21.10 11.15 -0.97
CA ARG A 228 -22.24 11.71 -1.70
C ARG A 228 -21.73 12.78 -2.64
#